data_AF-M0M0Y7-F1
#
_entry.id   AF-M0M0Y7-F1
#
_cell.length_a   1.000
_cell.length_b   1.000
_cell.length_c   1.000
_cell.angle_alpha   90.00
_cell.angle_beta   90.00
_cell.angle_gamma   90.00
#
_symmetry.space_group_name_H-M   'P 1'
#
loop_
_entity.id
_entity.type
_entity.pdbx_description
1 polymer ?
#
loop_
_entity_poly.entity_id
_entity_poly.type
_entity_poly.pdbx_seq_one_letter_code
_entity_poly.pdbx_strand_id
1 'polypeptide(L)' 'MATASNENDIDDFLSGRGHDTDSPGWEESYNKKQCPDCGGLHETDASTCSVCGWSPRAD' A
#
# COMPACT_ATOMS: atom_id res chain seq x y z
N MET A 1 -14.19 -26.81 -28.69
CA MET A 1 -14.68 -25.42 -28.82
C MET A 1 -14.53 -24.78 -27.46
N ALA A 2 -13.74 -23.71 -27.34
CA ALA A 2 -13.58 -22.97 -26.09
C ALA A 2 -14.86 -22.17 -25.85
N THR A 3 -15.56 -22.45 -24.75
CA THR A 3 -16.68 -21.62 -24.30
C THR A 3 -16.10 -20.33 -23.78
N ALA A 4 -16.28 -19.22 -24.51
CA ALA A 4 -15.97 -17.89 -23.97
C ALA A 4 -16.90 -17.66 -22.78
N SER A 5 -16.37 -17.83 -21.57
CA SER A 5 -17.06 -17.43 -20.34
C SER A 5 -17.47 -15.97 -20.50
N ASN A 6 -18.75 -15.71 -20.31
CA ASN A 6 -19.37 -14.42 -20.53
C ASN A 6 -18.63 -13.36 -19.70
N GLU A 7 -18.17 -12.29 -20.35
CA GLU A 7 -17.28 -11.26 -19.78
C GLU A 7 -17.89 -10.58 -18.55
N ASN A 8 -19.22 -10.64 -18.42
CA ASN A 8 -19.97 -10.12 -17.27
C ASN A 8 -19.72 -10.89 -15.97
N ASP A 9 -19.49 -12.21 -16.03
CA ASP A 9 -19.23 -13.05 -14.84
C ASP A 9 -17.81 -12.86 -14.28
N ILE A 10 -16.90 -12.30 -15.10
CA ILE A 10 -15.52 -12.02 -14.70
C ILE A 10 -15.43 -10.70 -13.91
N ASP A 11 -16.23 -9.69 -14.28
CA ASP A 11 -16.25 -8.36 -13.65
C ASP A 11 -16.75 -8.40 -12.19
N ASP A 12 -17.75 -9.24 -11.90
CA ASP A 12 -18.27 -9.50 -10.55
C ASP A 12 -17.22 -10.13 -9.62
N PHE A 13 -16.41 -11.06 -10.14
CA PHE A 13 -15.34 -11.71 -9.39
C PHE A 13 -14.17 -10.77 -9.05
N LEU A 14 -13.89 -9.79 -9.92
CA LEU A 14 -12.84 -8.79 -9.71
C LEU A 14 -13.27 -7.72 -8.68
N SER A 15 -14.56 -7.41 -8.63
CA SER A 15 -15.14 -6.43 -7.70
C SER A 15 -15.26 -6.96 -6.27
N GLY A 16 -15.37 -8.28 -6.08
CA GLY A 16 -15.53 -8.92 -4.75
C GLY A 16 -14.26 -9.05 -3.90
N ARG A 17 -13.08 -8.78 -4.46
CA ARG A 17 -11.82 -8.72 -3.71
C ARG A 17 -11.44 -7.27 -3.49
N GLY A 18 -12.05 -6.66 -2.48
CA GLY A 18 -11.59 -5.39 -1.94
C GLY A 18 -10.11 -5.48 -1.64
N HIS A 19 -9.29 -4.93 -2.53
CA HIS A 19 -7.84 -4.85 -2.39
C HIS A 19 -7.50 -3.68 -1.47
N ASP A 20 -8.13 -3.65 -0.30
CA ASP A 20 -7.82 -2.69 0.74
C ASP A 20 -6.58 -3.22 1.48
N THR A 21 -5.44 -3.04 0.82
CA THR A 21 -4.14 -3.18 1.49
C THR A 21 -3.81 -1.84 2.10
N ASP A 22 -4.63 -1.36 3.04
CA ASP A 22 -4.27 -0.27 3.95
C ASP A 22 -3.25 -0.82 4.97
N SER A 23 -2.12 -1.32 4.46
CA SER A 23 -0.93 -1.46 5.27
C SER A 23 -0.39 -0.05 5.40
N PRO A 24 -0.31 0.53 6.63
CA PRO A 24 0.24 1.86 6.81
C PRO A 24 1.72 1.84 6.41
N GLY A 25 1.96 2.14 5.14
CA GLY A 25 3.27 2.31 4.55
C GLY A 25 3.81 3.69 4.88
N TRP A 26 5.06 3.93 4.49
CA TRP A 26 5.56 5.30 4.45
C TRP A 26 4.67 6.13 3.53
N GLU A 27 4.22 7.29 4.00
CA GLU A 27 3.56 8.26 3.12
C GLU A 27 4.59 8.84 2.14
N GLU A 28 4.15 9.36 1.00
CA GLU A 28 5.05 9.95 -0.01
C GLU A 28 4.89 11.46 -0.06
N SER A 29 6.00 12.20 0.04
CA SER A 29 6.03 13.66 -0.07
C SER A 29 7.27 14.11 -0.83
N TYR A 30 7.08 14.73 -2.00
CA TYR A 30 8.18 15.29 -2.81
C TYR A 30 9.37 14.33 -3.02
N ASN A 31 9.09 13.06 -3.36
CA ASN A 31 10.07 11.97 -3.51
C ASN A 31 10.77 11.53 -2.22
N LYS A 32 10.19 11.84 -1.06
CA LYS A 32 10.65 11.39 0.25
C LYS A 32 9.59 10.55 0.93
N LYS A 33 10.05 9.67 1.82
CA LYS A 33 9.19 8.90 2.72
C LYS A 33 8.83 9.77 3.92
N GLN A 34 7.56 9.99 4.17
CA GLN A 34 7.04 10.70 5.32
C GLN A 34 6.49 9.70 6.34
N CYS A 35 6.90 9.86 7.60
CA CYS A 35 6.40 9.04 8.69
C CYS A 35 4.95 9.43 8.99
N PRO A 36 3.99 8.50 8.95
CA PRO A 36 2.58 8.80 9.24
C PRO A 36 2.33 9.15 10.72
N ASP A 37 3.22 8.74 11.62
CA ASP A 37 3.05 8.92 13.06
C ASP A 37 3.51 10.31 13.54
N CYS A 38 4.68 10.77 13.06
CA CYS A 38 5.28 12.04 13.51
C CYS A 38 5.47 13.08 12.40
N GLY A 39 5.14 12.77 11.14
CA GLY A 39 5.35 13.66 9.98
C GLY A 39 6.81 13.84 9.55
N GLY A 40 7.73 13.01 10.07
CA GLY A 40 9.16 13.11 9.75
C GLY A 40 9.47 12.72 8.31
N LEU A 41 10.28 13.52 7.60
CA LEU A 41 10.71 13.22 6.23
C LEU A 41 12.04 12.47 6.21
N HIS A 42 12.07 11.37 5.47
CA HIS A 42 13.21 10.47 5.33
C HIS A 42 13.46 10.13 3.85
N GLU A 43 14.66 9.65 3.56
CA GLU A 43 15.01 9.19 2.21
C GLU A 43 14.21 7.93 1.82
N THR A 44 14.08 7.66 0.53
CA THR A 44 13.28 6.52 0.03
C THR A 44 13.82 5.15 0.45
N ASP A 45 15.09 5.07 0.85
CA ASP A 45 15.73 3.86 1.39
C ASP A 45 15.47 3.67 2.91
N ALA A 46 14.86 4.65 3.58
CA ALA A 46 14.60 4.56 5.01
C ALA A 46 13.62 3.42 5.33
N SER A 47 14.04 2.55 6.25
CA SER A 47 13.24 1.44 6.77
C SER A 47 12.57 1.77 8.11
N THR A 48 13.10 2.76 8.85
CA THR A 48 12.62 3.17 10.18
C THR A 48 12.72 4.69 10.34
N CYS A 49 11.75 5.29 11.02
CA CYS A 49 11.75 6.70 11.37
C CYS A 49 12.78 6.96 12.48
N SER A 50 13.79 7.77 12.19
CA SER A 50 14.81 8.17 13.19
C SER A 50 14.29 9.16 14.25
N VAL A 51 13.05 9.64 14.12
CA VAL A 51 12.43 10.59 15.05
C VAL A 51 11.64 9.86 16.14
N CYS A 52 10.68 9.01 15.74
CA CYS A 52 9.81 8.29 16.68
C CYS A 52 10.04 6.76 16.72
N GLY A 53 10.91 6.22 15.87
CA GLY A 53 11.19 4.78 15.81
C GLY A 53 10.19 3.96 15.00
N TRP A 54 9.20 4.59 14.36
CA TRP A 54 8.17 3.92 13.57
C TRP A 54 8.76 3.14 12.38
N SER A 55 8.21 1.96 12.08
CA SER A 55 8.53 1.22 10.85
C SER A 55 7.29 0.50 10.32
N PRO A 56 7.08 0.42 8.99
CA PRO A 56 5.90 -0.19 8.37
C PRO A 56 5.85 -1.72 8.49
N ARG A 57 6.89 -2.33 9.08
CA ARG A 57 7.07 -3.78 9.20
C ARG A 57 7.34 -4.18 10.65
N ALA A 58 6.99 -3.33 11.62
CA ALA A 58 7.01 -3.71 13.03
C ALA A 58 5.87 -4.72 13.26
N ASP A 59 6.24 -5.99 13.32
CA ASP A 59 5.35 -7.10 13.65
C ASP A 59 4.91 -7.08 15.13
#